data_AF-A0A1D9MGQ0-F1
#
_entry.id   AF-A0A1D9MGQ0-F1
#
_cell.length_a   1.000
_cell.length_b   1.000
_cell.length_c   1.000
_cell.angle_alpha   90.00
_cell.angle_beta   90.00
_cell.angle_gamma   90.00
#
_symmetry.space_group_name_H-M   'P 1'
#
loop_
_entity.id
_entity.type
_entity.pdbx_description
1 polymer ?
#
loop_
_entity_poly.entity_id
_entity_poly.type
_entity_poly.pdbx_seq_one_letter_code
_entity_poly.pdbx_strand_id
1 'polypeptide(L)'
;MRPQDLASQTVAAAPSLFARLMRAQAAIRRELREIEGGVEAVTTSPNAEIVALIQEHGREMQLRWLAGAGAPAGLAARAGQVVLEVEMLPQGVRVTERSELPEVVELIRAHAQILSGFLAAGGAGSAAGAEGFAGRG
;
A
#
# COMPACT_ATOMS: atom_id res chain seq x y z
N MET A 1 0.68 39.06 -34.29
CA MET A 1 1.11 37.88 -33.50
C MET A 1 0.04 37.62 -32.44
N ARG A 2 -0.51 36.40 -32.38
CA ARG A 2 -1.74 36.06 -31.61
C ARG A 2 -1.42 35.62 -30.17
N PRO A 3 -2.32 35.83 -29.19
CA PRO A 3 -2.10 35.58 -27.75
C PRO A 3 -2.14 34.09 -27.33
N GLN A 4 -1.65 33.19 -28.17
CA GLN A 4 -1.78 31.73 -28.00
C GLN A 4 -0.45 31.02 -27.66
N ASP A 5 0.58 31.78 -27.30
CA ASP A 5 1.93 31.27 -26.95
C ASP A 5 2.21 31.17 -25.43
N LEU A 6 1.20 31.27 -24.56
CA LEU A 6 1.40 31.27 -23.10
C LEU A 6 0.93 29.99 -22.37
N ALA A 7 0.45 28.98 -23.08
CA ALA A 7 -0.11 27.76 -22.48
C ALA A 7 0.64 26.49 -22.91
N SER A 8 1.94 26.41 -22.61
CA SER A 8 2.68 25.14 -22.61
C SER A 8 3.87 25.22 -21.66
N GLN A 9 3.63 25.71 -20.45
CA GLN A 9 4.48 25.37 -19.31
C GLN A 9 3.79 24.20 -18.60
N THR A 10 4.13 22.98 -18.99
CA THR A 10 3.82 21.79 -18.19
C THR A 10 4.55 21.94 -16.86
N VAL A 11 3.85 22.44 -15.85
CA VAL A 11 4.28 22.26 -14.46
C VAL A 11 4.35 20.75 -14.28
N ALA A 12 5.54 20.20 -14.04
CA ALA A 12 5.68 18.79 -13.74
C ALA A 12 4.72 18.46 -12.59
N ALA A 13 3.81 17.51 -12.81
CA ALA A 13 2.83 17.12 -11.80
C ALA A 13 3.55 16.76 -10.51
N ALA A 14 3.04 17.23 -9.37
CA ALA A 14 3.63 16.91 -8.07
C ALA A 14 3.72 15.38 -7.90
N PRO A 15 4.82 14.84 -7.35
CA PRO A 15 4.96 13.40 -7.15
C PRO A 15 3.85 12.88 -6.23
N SER A 16 3.33 11.69 -6.55
CA SER A 16 2.29 11.05 -5.74
C SER A 16 2.75 10.83 -4.30
N LEU A 17 1.79 10.70 -3.38
CA LEU A 17 2.06 10.40 -1.97
C LEU A 17 2.92 9.14 -1.80
N PHE A 18 2.62 8.09 -2.56
CA PHE A 18 3.41 6.88 -2.62
C PHE A 18 4.86 7.13 -3.08
N ALA A 19 5.05 7.92 -4.14
CA ALA A 19 6.39 8.25 -4.62
C ALA A 19 7.20 9.05 -3.58
N ARG A 20 6.54 9.92 -2.79
CA ARG A 20 7.17 10.64 -1.68
C ARG A 20 7.59 9.70 -0.56
N LEU A 21 6.75 8.73 -0.19
CA LEU A 21 7.10 7.71 0.80
C LEU A 21 8.28 6.85 0.35
N MET A 22 8.33 6.44 -0.91
CA MET A 22 9.45 5.64 -1.43
C MET A 22 10.78 6.40 -1.43
N ARG A 23 10.76 7.71 -1.71
CA ARG A 23 11.96 8.55 -1.54
C ARG A 23 12.45 8.61 -0.09
N ALA A 24 11.55 8.42 0.87
CA ALA A 24 11.82 8.49 2.31
C ALA A 24 11.93 7.11 3.00
N GLN A 25 11.92 6.02 2.23
CA GLN A 25 11.80 4.64 2.74
C GLN A 25 12.84 4.25 3.78
N ALA A 26 14.06 4.79 3.69
CA ALA A 26 15.13 4.49 4.63
C ALA A 26 14.80 4.92 6.07
N ALA A 27 13.86 5.85 6.23
CA ALA A 27 13.34 6.30 7.52
C ALA A 27 11.98 5.68 7.88
N ILE A 28 11.50 4.69 7.12
CA ILE A 28 10.26 3.97 7.38
C ILE A 28 10.61 2.58 7.90
N ARG A 29 9.95 2.17 8.99
CA ARG A 29 9.99 0.82 9.52
C ARG A 29 8.63 0.18 9.37
N ARG A 30 8.60 -1.06 8.92
CA ARG A 30 7.38 -1.86 8.83
C ARG A 30 7.60 -3.18 9.55
N GLU A 31 6.72 -3.50 10.48
CA GLU A 31 6.65 -4.78 11.16
C GLU A 31 5.39 -5.50 10.71
N LEU A 32 5.53 -6.74 10.24
CA LEU A 32 4.43 -7.59 9.82
C LEU A 32 4.31 -8.77 10.80
N ARG A 33 3.10 -9.02 11.27
CA ARG A 33 2.75 -10.17 12.10
C ARG A 33 1.57 -10.90 11.49
N GLU A 34 1.67 -12.21 11.41
CA GLU A 34 0.50 -13.04 11.11
C GLU A 34 -0.35 -13.16 12.37
N ILE A 35 -1.66 -13.05 12.20
CA ILE A 35 -2.65 -13.21 13.27
C ILE A 35 -3.68 -14.26 12.84
N GLU A 36 -4.55 -14.63 13.77
CA GLU A 36 -5.70 -15.46 13.42
C GLU A 36 -6.55 -14.78 12.35
N GLY A 37 -6.81 -15.50 11.26
CA GLY A 37 -7.61 -15.00 10.14
C GLY A 37 -6.93 -13.94 9.26
N GLY A 38 -5.63 -13.66 9.40
CA GLY A 38 -4.97 -12.69 8.52
C GLY A 38 -3.63 -12.15 9.01
N VAL A 39 -3.48 -10.83 8.95
CA VAL A 39 -2.23 -10.12 9.30
C VAL A 39 -2.49 -8.80 10.03
N GLU A 40 -1.50 -8.39 10.82
CA GLU A 40 -1.34 -7.05 11.33
C GLU A 40 -0.02 -6.47 10.83
N ALA A 41 -0.05 -5.26 10.29
CA ALA A 41 1.12 -4.54 9.85
C ALA A 41 1.22 -3.16 10.51
N VAL A 42 2.33 -2.90 11.18
CA VAL A 42 2.62 -1.62 11.83
C VAL A 42 3.71 -0.90 11.04
N THR A 43 3.37 0.27 10.48
CA THR A 43 4.30 1.08 9.67
C THR A 43 4.55 2.40 10.37
N THR A 44 5.82 2.71 10.68
CA THR A 44 6.21 3.82 11.55
C THR A 44 7.44 4.57 11.05
N SER A 45 7.65 5.78 11.56
CA SER A 45 8.85 6.57 11.33
C SER A 45 9.19 7.44 12.55
N PRO A 46 10.47 7.71 12.85
CA PRO A 46 10.85 8.71 13.84
C PRO A 46 10.73 10.16 13.33
N ASN A 47 10.56 10.36 12.01
CA ASN A 47 10.42 11.71 11.44
C ASN A 47 8.92 12.07 11.33
N ALA A 48 8.51 13.15 12.01
CA ALA A 48 7.13 13.63 12.05
C ALA A 48 6.55 13.95 10.65
N GLU A 49 7.36 14.45 9.72
CA GLU A 49 6.91 14.71 8.35
C GLU A 49 6.58 13.40 7.61
N ILE A 50 7.38 12.36 7.82
CA ILE A 50 7.14 11.03 7.23
C ILE A 50 5.95 10.36 7.91
N VAL A 51 5.77 10.53 9.22
CA VAL A 51 4.59 10.05 9.94
C VAL A 51 3.30 10.60 9.31
N ALA A 52 3.26 11.91 9.02
CA ALA A 52 2.12 12.52 8.34
C ALA A 52 1.85 11.88 6.98
N LEU A 53 2.90 11.59 6.19
CA LEU A 53 2.75 10.90 4.89
C LEU A 53 2.23 9.47 5.04
N ILE A 54 2.73 8.73 6.04
CA ILE A 54 2.28 7.36 6.32
C ILE A 54 0.79 7.36 6.70
N GLN A 55 0.38 8.28 7.57
CA GLN A 55 -1.01 8.41 8.02
C GLN A 55 -1.94 8.83 6.86
N GLU A 56 -1.53 9.82 6.08
CA GLU A 56 -2.27 10.25 4.89
C GLU A 56 -2.44 9.09 3.90
N HIS A 57 -1.38 8.32 3.67
CA HIS A 57 -1.41 7.19 2.75
C HIS A 57 -2.31 6.06 3.26
N GLY A 58 -2.23 5.74 4.56
CA GLY A 58 -3.10 4.75 5.19
C GLY A 58 -4.57 5.14 5.07
N ARG A 59 -4.91 6.41 5.28
CA ARG A 59 -6.27 6.93 5.10
C ARG A 59 -6.73 6.84 3.65
N GLU A 60 -5.89 7.24 2.69
CA GLU A 60 -6.23 7.11 1.27
C GLU A 60 -6.48 5.64 0.88
N MET A 61 -5.65 4.71 1.34
CA MET A 61 -5.83 3.28 1.07
C MET A 61 -7.14 2.76 1.66
N GLN A 62 -7.47 3.14 2.89
CA GLN A 62 -8.74 2.78 3.51
C GLN A 62 -9.94 3.31 2.70
N LEU A 63 -9.90 4.57 2.28
CA LEU A 63 -10.97 5.18 1.49
C LEU A 63 -11.14 4.50 0.13
N ARG A 64 -10.03 4.16 -0.54
CA ARG A 64 -10.07 3.41 -1.80
C ARG A 64 -10.70 2.05 -1.56
N TRP A 65 -10.28 1.34 -0.51
CA TRP A 65 -10.82 0.02 -0.16
C TRP A 65 -12.33 0.06 0.06
N LEU A 66 -12.81 1.03 0.85
CA LEU A 66 -14.25 1.22 1.11
C LEU A 66 -15.03 1.58 -0.16
N ALA A 67 -14.40 2.25 -1.12
CA ALA A 67 -14.97 2.55 -2.43
C ALA A 67 -14.89 1.37 -3.42
N GLY A 68 -14.41 0.19 -3.00
CA GLY A 68 -14.23 -0.98 -3.86
C GLY A 68 -13.05 -0.87 -4.83
N ALA A 69 -12.11 0.04 -4.56
CA ALA A 69 -10.93 0.30 -5.36
C ALA A 69 -9.63 0.04 -4.58
N GLY A 70 -8.51 -0.12 -5.28
CA GLY A 70 -7.18 -0.18 -4.65
C GLY A 70 -6.81 -1.51 -4.00
N ALA A 71 -7.68 -2.52 -4.02
CA ALA A 71 -7.29 -3.89 -3.73
C ALA A 71 -6.30 -4.39 -4.81
N PRO A 72 -5.24 -5.12 -4.43
CA PRO A 72 -4.36 -5.79 -5.40
C PRO A 72 -5.18 -6.75 -6.26
N ALA A 73 -4.76 -7.00 -7.50
CA ALA A 73 -5.51 -7.83 -8.45
C ALA A 73 -5.94 -9.20 -7.87
N GLY A 74 -5.10 -9.83 -7.03
CA GLY A 74 -5.44 -11.10 -6.36
C GLY A 74 -6.54 -11.01 -5.29
N LEU A 75 -6.69 -9.85 -4.64
CA LEU A 75 -7.72 -9.58 -3.63
C LEU A 75 -8.92 -8.82 -4.19
N ALA A 76 -8.81 -8.14 -5.33
CA ALA A 76 -9.86 -7.31 -5.90
C ALA A 76 -11.17 -8.07 -6.14
N ALA A 77 -11.08 -9.31 -6.67
CA ALA A 77 -12.24 -10.18 -6.86
C ALA A 77 -12.88 -10.67 -5.54
N ARG A 78 -12.19 -10.51 -4.41
CA ARG A 78 -12.58 -10.97 -3.07
C ARG A 78 -12.62 -9.82 -2.05
N ALA A 79 -12.62 -8.56 -2.49
CA ALA A 79 -12.53 -7.41 -1.60
C ALA A 79 -13.69 -7.36 -0.57
N GLY A 80 -14.88 -7.83 -0.95
CA GLY A 80 -16.02 -7.96 -0.03
C GLY A 80 -15.88 -9.04 1.05
N GLN A 81 -14.82 -9.85 1.00
CA GLN A 81 -14.53 -10.95 1.93
C GLN A 81 -13.39 -10.61 2.91
N VAL A 82 -12.83 -9.40 2.83
CA VAL A 82 -11.76 -8.93 3.70
C VAL A 82 -12.27 -7.79 4.58
N VAL A 83 -12.04 -7.92 5.87
CA VAL A 83 -12.19 -6.84 6.83
C VAL A 83 -10.85 -6.11 6.92
N LEU A 84 -10.84 -4.84 6.49
CA LEU A 84 -9.66 -3.96 6.54
C LEU A 84 -9.89 -2.85 7.55
N GLU A 85 -9.02 -2.80 8.56
CA GLU A 85 -9.01 -1.78 9.61
C GLU A 85 -7.70 -1.00 9.51
N VAL A 86 -7.79 0.34 9.56
CA VAL A 86 -6.63 1.22 9.62
C VAL A 86 -6.74 2.11 10.84
N GLU A 87 -5.78 1.97 11.74
CA GLU A 87 -5.65 2.78 12.96
C GLU A 87 -4.48 3.76 12.80
N MET A 88 -4.74 5.04 13.08
CA MET A 88 -3.70 6.07 13.10
C MET A 88 -2.96 6.03 14.43
N LEU A 89 -1.65 5.85 14.39
CA LEU A 89 -0.78 5.84 15.57
C LEU A 89 0.00 7.16 15.65
N PRO A 90 0.44 7.61 16.84
CA PRO A 90 1.26 8.82 16.96
C PRO A 90 2.51 8.84 16.08
N GLN A 91 3.05 7.66 15.78
CA GLN A 91 4.29 7.47 15.01
C GLN A 91 4.08 6.76 13.66
N GLY A 92 2.83 6.62 13.19
CA GLY A 92 2.54 5.97 11.91
C GLY A 92 1.12 5.41 11.83
N VAL A 93 0.99 4.17 11.33
CA VAL A 93 -0.31 3.47 11.19
C VAL A 93 -0.19 1.99 11.56
N ARG A 94 -1.29 1.42 12.04
CA ARG A 94 -1.53 -0.02 12.10
C ARG A 94 -2.61 -0.38 11.09
N VAL A 95 -2.34 -1.40 10.28
CA VAL A 95 -3.30 -1.96 9.33
C VAL A 95 -3.56 -3.41 9.72
N THR A 96 -4.81 -3.77 9.86
CA THR A 96 -5.23 -5.14 10.15
C THR A 96 -6.15 -5.62 9.04
N GLU A 97 -5.80 -6.75 8.44
CA GLU A 97 -6.55 -7.37 7.34
C GLU A 97 -6.93 -8.78 7.77
N ARG A 98 -8.24 -9.10 7.75
CA ARG A 98 -8.76 -10.40 8.18
C ARG A 98 -9.81 -10.95 7.23
N SER A 99 -9.94 -12.28 7.21
CA SER A 99 -11.04 -12.99 6.56
C SER A 99 -11.37 -14.28 7.32
N GLU A 100 -12.60 -14.75 7.18
CA GLU A 100 -13.04 -16.06 7.67
C GLU A 100 -12.78 -17.17 6.63
N LEU A 101 -12.48 -16.80 5.38
CA LEU A 101 -12.23 -17.75 4.29
C LEU A 101 -10.73 -18.08 4.22
N PRO A 102 -10.31 -19.33 4.45
CA PRO A 102 -8.89 -19.70 4.47
C PRO A 102 -8.14 -19.31 3.20
N GLU A 103 -8.76 -19.43 2.03
CA GLU A 103 -8.16 -19.04 0.76
C GLU A 103 -7.93 -17.53 0.63
N VAL A 104 -8.73 -16.71 1.32
CA VAL A 104 -8.55 -15.25 1.36
C VAL A 104 -7.47 -14.88 2.36
N VAL A 105 -7.38 -15.59 3.49
CA VAL A 105 -6.31 -15.40 4.49
C VAL A 105 -4.94 -15.58 3.86
N GLU A 106 -4.76 -16.60 3.03
CA GLU A 106 -3.50 -16.83 2.33
C GLU A 106 -3.17 -15.70 1.32
N LEU A 107 -4.18 -15.15 0.64
CA LEU A 107 -4.00 -14.00 -0.25
C LEU A 107 -3.62 -12.72 0.52
N ILE A 108 -4.24 -12.49 1.69
CA ILE A 108 -3.90 -11.39 2.60
C ILE A 108 -2.44 -11.52 3.04
N ARG A 109 -2.02 -12.70 3.49
CA ARG A 109 -0.63 -12.96 3.93
C ARG A 109 0.36 -12.74 2.80
N ALA A 110 0.13 -13.32 1.63
CA ALA A 110 0.98 -13.13 0.47
C ALA A 110 1.09 -11.66 0.06
N HIS A 111 -0.04 -10.94 0.02
CA HIS A 111 -0.05 -9.50 -0.27
C HIS A 111 0.79 -8.70 0.74
N ALA A 112 0.62 -8.94 2.03
CA ALA A 112 1.33 -8.21 3.08
C ALA A 112 2.84 -8.48 3.08
N GLN A 113 3.24 -9.71 2.73
CA GLN A 113 4.65 -10.07 2.53
C GLN A 113 5.27 -9.34 1.33
N ILE A 114 4.54 -9.24 0.20
CA ILE A 114 4.97 -8.47 -0.97
C ILE A 114 5.21 -7.01 -0.60
N LEU A 115 4.28 -6.36 0.12
CA LEU A 115 4.45 -4.97 0.56
C LEU A 115 5.68 -4.78 1.46
N SER A 116 5.94 -5.75 2.34
CA SER A 116 7.09 -5.72 3.26
C SER A 116 8.41 -5.88 2.50
N GLY A 117 8.46 -6.81 1.54
CA GLY A 117 9.61 -6.99 0.65
C GLY A 117 9.83 -5.80 -0.27
N PHE A 118 8.77 -5.20 -0.79
CA PHE A 118 8.82 -4.01 -1.64
C PHE A 118 9.45 -2.83 -0.90
N LEU A 119 9.03 -2.56 0.34
CA LEU A 119 9.61 -1.51 1.17
C LEU A 119 11.08 -1.80 1.49
N ALA A 120 11.42 -3.05 1.86
CA ALA A 120 12.79 -3.45 2.17
C ALA A 120 13.74 -3.35 0.96
N ALA A 121 13.26 -3.68 -0.24
CA ALA A 121 14.00 -3.59 -1.50
C ALA A 121 14.10 -2.16 -2.06
N GLY A 122 13.57 -1.19 -1.33
CA GLY A 122 13.65 0.19 -1.72
C GLY A 122 12.69 0.61 -2.85
N GLY A 123 11.57 -0.10 -2.99
CA GLY A 123 10.57 0.13 -4.03
C GLY A 123 10.94 -0.42 -5.42
N ALA A 124 12.07 -1.12 -5.55
CA ALA A 124 12.51 -1.70 -6.83
C ALA A 124 11.95 -3.12 -7.10
N GLY A 125 11.42 -3.79 -6.07
CA GLY A 125 11.02 -5.19 -6.15
C GLY A 125 9.52 -5.42 -6.05
N SER A 126 8.75 -5.22 -7.13
CA SER A 126 7.38 -5.78 -7.29
C SER A 126 6.86 -5.68 -8.73
N ALA A 127 7.68 -5.97 -9.74
CA ALA A 127 7.20 -6.24 -11.11
C ALA A 127 7.22 -7.73 -11.47
N ALA A 128 7.86 -8.59 -10.66
CA ALA A 128 8.12 -10.00 -11.01
C ALA A 128 7.22 -11.04 -10.29
N GLY A 129 6.26 -10.61 -9.47
CA GLY A 129 5.41 -11.52 -8.69
C GLY A 129 4.05 -11.86 -9.32
N ALA A 130 3.65 -11.20 -10.40
CA ALA A 130 2.32 -11.36 -11.00
C ALA A 130 2.23 -12.46 -12.08
N GLU A 131 3.36 -13.00 -12.55
CA GLU A 131 3.39 -13.99 -13.64
C GLU A 131 3.65 -15.44 -13.20
N GLY A 132 3.67 -15.73 -11.89
CA GLY A 132 4.02 -17.06 -11.36
C GLY A 132 2.87 -18.04 -11.12
N PHE A 133 1.61 -17.64 -11.25
CA PHE A 133 0.44 -18.50 -10.96
C PHE A 133 -0.37 -18.88 -12.21
N ALA A 134 0.29 -18.93 -13.37
CA ALA A 134 -0.27 -19.51 -14.58
C ALA A 134 0.70 -20.58 -15.10
N GLY A 135 0.47 -21.83 -14.70
CA GLY A 135 1.04 -22.99 -15.37
C GLY A 135 1.90 -23.89 -14.50
N ARG A 136 1.25 -24.87 -13.88
CA ARG A 136 1.62 -26.30 -14.02
C ARG A 136 0.34 -27.13 -13.95
N GLY A 137 -0.13 -27.52 -15.14
CA GLY A 137 -0.85 -28.78 -15.31
C GLY A 137 0.12 -29.95 -15.36
#